data_AF-A0A524GX22-F1
#
_entry.id   AF-A0A524GX22-F1
#
_cell.length_a   1.000
_cell.length_b   1.000
_cell.length_c   1.000
_cell.angle_alpha   90.00
_cell.angle_beta   90.00
_cell.angle_gamma   90.00
#
_symmetry.space_group_name_H-M   'P 1'
#
loop_
_entity.id
_entity.type
_entity.pdbx_description
1 polymer ?
#
loop_
_entity_poly.entity_id
_entity_poly.type
_entity_poly.pdbx_seq_one_letter_code
_entity_poly.pdbx_strand_id
1 'polypeptide(L)' 'MRCRVKRASFLGAMMDYLIEVDGAHFRTQIETHAALAQGLMFNESEACTAAFDAVHWFKAGELPEGSR' A
#
# COMPACT_ATOMS: atom_id res chain seq x y z
N MET A 1 -5.87 6.89 8.08
CA MET A 1 -7.09 6.63 7.27
C MET A 1 -7.51 5.18 7.44
N ARG A 2 -8.82 4.89 7.49
CA ARG A 2 -9.32 3.50 7.57
C ARG A 2 -9.24 2.86 6.18
N CYS A 3 -8.79 1.62 6.12
CA CYS A 3 -8.62 0.89 4.88
C CYS A 3 -9.07 -0.56 5.02
N ARG A 4 -9.21 -1.24 3.88
CA ARG A 4 -9.36 -2.70 3.82
C ARG A 4 -8.31 -3.29 2.91
N VAL A 5 -7.70 -4.39 3.33
CA VAL A 5 -6.75 -5.14 2.49
C VAL A 5 -7.53 -5.87 1.40
N LYS A 6 -7.20 -5.59 0.14
CA LYS A 6 -7.75 -6.27 -1.04
C LYS A 6 -6.89 -7.45 -1.47
N ARG A 7 -5.57 -7.35 -1.27
CA ARG A 7 -4.61 -8.42 -1.55
C ARG A 7 -3.45 -8.33 -0.58
N ALA A 8 -3.04 -9.48 -0.06
CA ALA A 8 -1.80 -9.65 0.69
C ALA A 8 -0.90 -10.63 -0.05
N SER A 9 0.33 -10.24 -0.37
CA SER A 9 1.26 -11.07 -1.12
C SER A 9 2.61 -11.14 -0.42
N PHE A 10 3.01 -12.36 -0.07
CA PHE A 10 4.34 -12.63 0.46
C PHE A 10 5.33 -12.79 -0.68
N LEU A 11 6.36 -11.94 -0.72
CA LEU A 11 7.38 -11.91 -1.77
C LEU A 11 8.77 -12.25 -1.22
N GLY A 12 8.85 -13.02 -0.12
CA GLY A 12 10.11 -13.34 0.55
C GLY A 12 10.54 -12.23 1.50
N ALA A 13 11.39 -11.32 1.03
CA ALA A 13 11.92 -10.22 1.87
C ALA A 13 10.90 -9.11 2.13
N MET A 14 9.84 -9.03 1.31
CA MET A 14 8.81 -8.00 1.37
C MET A 14 7.41 -8.61 1.49
N MET A 15 6.55 -7.93 2.24
CA MET A 15 5.10 -8.04 2.13
C MET A 15 4.56 -6.92 1.24
N ASP A 16 3.78 -7.30 0.24
CA ASP A 16 3.08 -6.38 -0.66
C ASP A 16 1.59 -6.39 -0.35
N TYR A 17 1.02 -5.20 -0.14
CA TYR A 17 -0.39 -5.01 0.14
C TYR A 17 -1.04 -4.12 -0.90
N LEU A 18 -2.18 -4.58 -1.43
CA LEU A 18 -3.13 -3.72 -2.11
C LEU A 18 -4.22 -3.36 -1.11
N ILE A 19 -4.39 -2.07 -0.83
CA ILE A 19 -5.41 -1.57 0.09
C ILE A 19 -6.43 -0.71 -0.66
N GLU A 20 -7.67 -0.73 -0.19
CA GLU A 20 -8.74 0.16 -0.63
C GLU A 20 -9.01 1.23 0.43
N VAL A 21 -9.08 2.50 -0.02
CA VAL A 21 -9.46 3.67 0.77
C VAL A 21 -10.44 4.49 -0.07
N ASP A 22 -11.68 4.64 0.41
CA ASP A 22 -12.72 5.44 -0.25
C ASP A 22 -12.90 5.15 -1.77
N GLY A 23 -12.82 3.88 -2.15
CA GLY A 23 -12.94 3.42 -3.55
C GLY A 23 -11.67 3.58 -4.40
N ALA A 24 -10.61 4.22 -3.88
CA ALA A 24 -9.30 4.27 -4.50
C ALA A 24 -8.42 3.10 -4.03
N HIS A 25 -7.53 2.63 -4.91
CA HIS A 25 -6.59 1.55 -4.62
C HIS A 25 -5.18 2.09 -4.45
N PHE A 26 -4.51 1.68 -3.37
CA PHE A 26 -3.12 2.02 -3.10
C PHE A 26 -2.31 0.73 -2.93
N ARG A 27 -1.11 0.71 -3.51
CA ARG A 27 -0.15 -0.36 -3.31
C ARG A 27 0.94 0.11 -2.36
N THR A 28 1.21 -0.68 -1.33
CA THR A 28 2.26 -0.40 -0.34
C THR A 28 3.04 -1.66 -0.02
N GLN A 29 4.27 -1.48 0.46
CA GLN A 29 5.20 -2.57 0.73
C GLN A 29 5.88 -2.33 2.07
N ILE A 30 6.16 -3.40 2.79
CA ILE A 30 6.94 -3.39 4.04
C ILE A 30 7.85 -4.61 4.07
N GLU A 31 9.04 -4.46 4.64
CA GLU A 31 9.95 -5.59 4.84
C GLU A 31 9.29 -6.64 5.74
N THR A 32 9.38 -7.92 5.36
CA THR A 32 8.72 -9.03 6.06
C THR A 32 9.10 -9.05 7.54
N HIS A 33 10.37 -8.81 7.87
CA HIS A 33 10.82 -8.83 9.26
C HIS A 33 10.21 -7.68 10.08
N ALA A 34 10.08 -6.49 9.49
CA ALA A 34 9.44 -5.34 10.12
C ALA A 34 7.93 -5.59 10.29
N ALA A 35 7.28 -6.20 9.29
CA ALA A 35 5.87 -6.56 9.36
C ALA A 35 5.59 -7.56 10.47
N LEU A 36 6.43 -8.59 10.62
CA LEU A 36 6.34 -9.56 11.72
C LEU A 36 6.55 -8.89 13.07
N ALA A 37 7.61 -8.08 13.21
CA ALA A 37 7.95 -7.43 14.48
C ALA A 37 6.87 -6.45 14.97
N GLN A 38 6.13 -5.84 14.04
CA GLN A 38 5.11 -4.83 14.33
C GLN A 38 3.67 -5.36 14.25
N GLY A 39 3.47 -6.66 13.98
CA GLY A 39 2.14 -7.25 13.86
C GLY A 39 1.36 -6.74 12.64
N LEU A 40 2.06 -6.39 11.57
CA LEU A 40 1.48 -5.85 10.32
C LEU A 40 1.30 -6.94 9.25
N MET A 41 1.23 -8.21 9.66
CA MET A 41 0.96 -9.34 8.78
C MET A 41 -0.54 -9.49 8.54
N PHE A 42 -1.08 -8.63 7.66
CA PHE A 42 -2.51 -8.63 7.35
C PHE A 42 -2.93 -9.77 6.41
N ASN A 43 -4.19 -10.19 6.55
CA ASN A 43 -4.88 -11.06 5.60
C ASN A 43 -5.76 -10.26 4.63
N GLU A 44 -6.20 -10.91 3.55
CA GLU A 44 -7.21 -10.32 2.67
C GLU A 44 -8.52 -10.05 3.42
N SER A 45 -9.19 -8.97 3.03
CA SER A 45 -10.39 -8.43 3.68
C SER A 45 -10.20 -7.90 5.10
N GLU A 46 -8.99 -7.91 5.65
CA GLU A 46 -8.73 -7.36 6.99
C GLU A 46 -8.86 -5.84 7.01
N ALA A 47 -9.40 -5.30 8.11
CA ALA A 47 -9.48 -3.86 8.33
C ALA A 47 -8.13 -3.34 8.83
N CYS A 48 -7.67 -2.23 8.27
CA CYS A 48 -6.38 -1.63 8.58
C CYS A 48 -6.48 -0.12 8.76
N THR A 49 -5.38 0.47 9.21
CA THR A 49 -5.14 1.91 9.07
C THR A 49 -3.88 2.17 8.28
N ALA A 50 -3.93 3.14 7.37
CA ALA A 50 -2.77 3.62 6.64
C ALA A 50 -2.49 5.09 6.96
N ALA A 51 -1.27 5.53 6.66
CA ALA A 51 -0.85 6.92 6.63
C ALA A 51 0.05 7.12 5.40
N PHE A 52 0.07 8.33 4.85
CA PHE A 52 1.02 8.69 3.81
C PHE A 52 2.25 9.32 4.45
N ASP A 53 3.43 8.85 4.06
CA ASP A 53 4.69 9.45 4.45
C ASP A 53 4.99 10.70 3.59
N ALA A 54 4.84 10.55 2.27
CA ALA A 54 5.00 11.63 1.31
C ALA A 54 3.84 11.65 0.29
N VAL A 55 3.40 12.85 -0.08
CA VAL A 55 2.35 13.08 -1.09
C VAL A 55 2.90 14.03 -2.15
N HIS A 56 2.87 13.59 -3.40
CA HIS A 56 3.32 14.38 -4.55
C HIS A 56 2.13 14.78 -5.42
N TRP A 57 2.12 16.03 -5.85
CA TRP A 57 1.05 16.59 -6.68
C TRP A 57 1.55 16.79 -8.11
N PHE A 58 0.71 16.41 -9.06
CA PHE A 58 0.98 16.53 -10.49
C PHE A 58 -0.15 17.33 -11.14
N LYS A 59 0.18 18.09 -12.18
CA LYS A 59 -0.82 18.84 -12.93
C LYS A 59 -1.67 17.87 -13.75
N ALA A 60 -3.00 18.02 -13.66
CA ALA A 60 -3.92 17.18 -14.40
C ALA A 60 -3.67 17.31 -15.92
N GLY A 61 -3.51 16.17 -16.60
CA GLY A 61 -3.27 16.11 -18.04
C GLY A 61 -1.80 16.17 -18.49
N GLU A 62 -0.85 16.37 -17.57
CA GLU A 62 0.58 16.29 -17.85
C GLU A 62 1.11 14.95 -17.31
N LEU A 63 1.55 14.06 -18.21
CA LEU A 63 2.27 12.85 -17.82
C LEU A 63 3.72 13.23 -17.48
N PRO A 64 4.32 12.69 -16.41
CA PRO A 64 5.75 12.86 -16.15
C PRO A 64 6.56 12.37 -17.36
N GLU A 65 7.53 13.15 -17.83
CA GLU A 65 8.46 12.70 -18.88
C GLU A 65 9.16 11.42 -18.41
N GLY A 66 8.92 10.29 -19.09
CA GLY A 66 9.58 9.01 -18.81
C GLY A 66 8.68 7.79 -18.73
N SER A 67 7.35 7.91 -18.72
CA SER A 67 6.45 6.75 -18.79
C SER A 67 6.19 6.33 -20.24
N ARG A 68 7.14 5.59 -20.84
CA ARG A 68 6.92 4.76 -22.03
C ARG A 68 7.19 3.30 -21.69
#